data_AF-A0A1F2VQ06-F1
#
_entry.id   AF-A0A1F2VQ06-F1
#
_cell.length_a   1.000
_cell.length_b   1.000
_cell.length_c   1.000
_cell.angle_alpha   90.00
_cell.angle_beta   90.00
_cell.angle_gamma   90.00
#
_symmetry.space_group_name_H-M   'P 1'
#
loop_
_entity.id
_entity.type
_entity.pdbx_description
1 polymer ?
#
loop_
_entity_poly.entity_id
_entity_poly.type
_entity_poly.pdbx_seq_one_letter_code
_entity_poly.pdbx_strand_id
1 'polypeptide(L)'
;MTRLSSAAVVLGVVLSSAGVARAQSFTCDPEFLDRESYRLATDAQAMNVTRPRTNWWDGFDASLRTHQDALGDLNEAALTIAERALELDARNQLARSQLARQLVILGAEGARARAEIKTLFGGGGALAWTATLYDVDAKAFFVMGFDRAGIKVFRFGEAAPDFTKHLGVPEFPGPEAKGLWRAWGGCFGGLREEAAVPWSDVREIAAGNFVLYFKFTKPVTVTSDNRKKKTLKEFKVALHGAMGTVEFRQTPDSGEDDRWFEDTRTFSGVGIGPSTYQDRIRRVLVAEVDPTGRIALPKQKRGAGW
;
A
#
# COMPACT_ATOMS: atom_id res chain seq x y z
N MET A 1 -44.93 -53.73 50.43
CA MET A 1 -44.28 -54.75 49.57
C MET A 1 -43.81 -54.05 48.29
N THR A 2 -42.50 -54.14 48.01
CA THR A 2 -41.82 -54.12 46.67
C THR A 2 -42.26 -53.08 45.62
N ARG A 3 -41.50 -52.00 45.36
CA ARG A 3 -40.24 -51.80 44.56
C ARG A 3 -40.45 -51.56 43.05
N LEU A 4 -39.61 -50.65 42.53
CA LEU A 4 -39.26 -50.29 41.12
C LEU A 4 -40.06 -49.10 40.54
N SER A 5 -39.49 -48.13 39.82
CA SER A 5 -38.12 -47.97 39.32
C SER A 5 -37.83 -46.51 38.96
N SER A 6 -36.55 -46.18 39.00
CA SER A 6 -35.91 -44.92 38.63
C SER A 6 -36.16 -44.55 37.16
N ALA A 7 -36.55 -43.31 36.90
CA ALA A 7 -36.37 -42.68 35.60
C ALA A 7 -35.56 -41.39 35.82
N ALA A 8 -34.25 -41.51 35.58
CA ALA A 8 -33.32 -40.41 35.56
C ALA A 8 -33.65 -39.51 34.37
N VAL A 9 -34.06 -38.26 34.64
CA VAL A 9 -34.12 -37.21 33.62
C VAL A 9 -32.69 -36.72 33.40
N VAL A 10 -32.07 -37.22 32.33
CA VAL A 10 -30.82 -36.67 31.81
C VAL A 10 -31.15 -35.35 31.12
N LEU A 11 -30.89 -34.23 31.78
CA LEU A 11 -30.84 -32.93 31.13
C LEU A 11 -29.60 -32.92 30.21
N GLY A 12 -29.84 -33.16 28.92
CA GLY A 12 -28.86 -32.93 27.87
C GLY A 12 -28.56 -31.44 27.76
N VAL A 13 -27.37 -31.05 28.21
CA VAL A 13 -26.76 -29.75 27.94
C VAL A 13 -26.47 -29.68 26.44
N VAL A 14 -27.29 -28.95 25.68
CA VAL A 14 -26.91 -28.48 24.34
C VAL A 14 -26.17 -27.16 24.53
N LEU A 15 -24.89 -27.26 24.89
CA LEU A 15 -23.94 -26.17 24.70
C LEU A 15 -23.77 -26.03 23.19
N SER A 16 -24.55 -25.12 22.60
CA SER A 16 -24.31 -24.57 21.27
C SER A 16 -22.86 -24.11 21.23
N SER A 17 -21.99 -24.93 20.63
CA SER A 17 -20.61 -24.58 20.33
C SER A 17 -20.65 -23.33 19.47
N ALA A 18 -20.34 -22.19 20.09
CA ALA A 18 -19.98 -20.98 19.38
C ALA A 18 -18.99 -21.39 18.29
N GLY A 19 -19.35 -21.14 17.04
CA GLY A 19 -18.51 -21.44 15.90
C GLY A 19 -17.13 -20.86 16.17
N VAL A 20 -16.16 -21.73 16.42
CA VAL A 20 -14.75 -21.36 16.32
C VAL A 20 -14.61 -20.99 14.85
N ALA A 21 -14.65 -19.68 14.56
CA ALA A 21 -14.31 -19.17 13.25
C ALA A 21 -12.92 -19.72 12.95
N ARG A 22 -12.88 -20.79 12.15
CA ARG A 22 -11.64 -21.42 11.72
C ARG A 22 -10.88 -20.29 11.04
N ALA A 23 -9.77 -19.87 11.62
CA ALA A 23 -8.95 -18.82 11.03
C ALA A 23 -8.69 -19.23 9.57
N GLN A 24 -9.28 -18.50 8.63
CA GLN A 24 -9.14 -18.82 7.22
C GLN A 24 -7.68 -18.55 6.89
N SER A 25 -6.90 -19.61 6.68
CA SER A 25 -5.49 -19.47 6.33
C SER A 25 -5.42 -18.95 4.90
N PHE A 26 -4.95 -17.71 4.73
CA PHE A 26 -4.68 -17.19 3.40
C PHE A 26 -3.50 -17.93 2.79
N THR A 27 -3.49 -18.01 1.47
CA THR A 27 -2.38 -18.58 0.73
C THR A 27 -2.03 -17.73 -0.49
N CYS A 28 -0.77 -17.81 -0.85
CA CYS A 28 -0.19 -17.26 -2.07
C CYS A 28 0.15 -18.34 -3.09
N ASP A 29 -0.01 -19.61 -2.72
CA ASP A 29 0.41 -20.74 -3.52
C ASP A 29 -0.63 -21.00 -4.63
N PRO A 30 -0.24 -20.85 -5.91
CA PRO A 30 -1.17 -21.01 -7.02
C PRO A 30 -1.75 -22.42 -7.13
N GLU A 31 -1.09 -23.44 -6.56
CA GLU A 31 -1.61 -24.81 -6.55
C GLU A 31 -2.82 -24.98 -5.65
N PHE A 32 -2.98 -24.10 -4.65
CA PHE A 32 -4.08 -24.15 -3.69
C PHE A 32 -5.17 -23.09 -3.94
N LEU A 33 -5.00 -22.24 -4.95
CA LEU A 33 -5.94 -21.16 -5.30
C LEU A 33 -6.79 -21.52 -6.51
N ASP A 34 -8.00 -20.96 -6.56
CA ASP A 34 -8.73 -20.92 -7.83
C ASP A 34 -7.89 -20.24 -8.92
N ARG A 35 -7.80 -20.88 -10.08
CA ARG A 35 -6.93 -20.44 -11.18
C ARG A 35 -7.28 -19.05 -11.68
N GLU A 36 -8.57 -18.74 -11.78
CA GLU A 36 -9.03 -17.45 -12.27
C GLU A 36 -8.85 -16.35 -11.21
N SER A 37 -9.14 -16.66 -9.95
CA SER A 37 -8.80 -15.78 -8.82
C SER A 37 -7.31 -15.39 -8.82
N TYR A 38 -6.42 -16.38 -9.00
CA TYR A 38 -4.99 -16.13 -9.08
C TYR A 38 -4.63 -15.26 -10.29
N ARG A 39 -5.15 -15.58 -11.48
CA ARG A 39 -4.90 -14.83 -12.72
C ARG A 39 -5.38 -13.37 -12.61
N LEU A 40 -6.52 -13.12 -11.95
CA LEU A 40 -7.00 -11.78 -11.68
C LEU A 40 -6.04 -11.02 -10.76
N ALA A 41 -5.55 -11.67 -9.70
CA ALA A 41 -4.62 -11.05 -8.77
C ALA A 41 -3.18 -10.91 -9.30
N THR A 42 -2.82 -11.54 -10.42
CA THR A 42 -1.50 -11.35 -11.06
C THR A 42 -1.62 -10.70 -12.42
N ASP A 43 -2.05 -11.45 -13.43
CA ASP A 43 -1.93 -11.09 -14.84
C ASP A 43 -2.86 -9.93 -15.18
N ALA A 44 -4.09 -9.92 -14.63
CA ALA A 44 -5.02 -8.83 -14.87
C ALA A 44 -4.56 -7.53 -14.19
N GLN A 45 -3.96 -7.60 -12.99
CA GLN A 45 -3.34 -6.43 -12.35
C GLN A 45 -2.14 -5.93 -13.15
N ALA A 46 -1.33 -6.84 -13.70
CA ALA A 46 -0.21 -6.50 -14.56
C ALA A 46 -0.66 -5.74 -15.80
N MET A 47 -1.62 -6.31 -16.54
CA MET A 47 -2.20 -5.66 -17.71
C MET A 47 -2.90 -4.35 -17.34
N ASN A 48 -3.57 -4.30 -16.18
CA ASN A 48 -4.16 -3.05 -15.70
C ASN A 48 -3.06 -1.99 -15.56
N VAL A 49 -1.94 -2.27 -14.91
CA VAL A 49 -0.90 -1.25 -14.70
C VAL A 49 -0.14 -0.90 -15.98
N THR A 50 0.19 -1.87 -16.82
CA THR A 50 1.06 -1.67 -18.00
C THR A 50 0.33 -1.26 -19.27
N ARG A 51 -1.01 -1.32 -19.28
CA ARG A 51 -1.80 -0.87 -20.44
C ARG A 51 -1.53 0.62 -20.72
N PRO A 52 -1.17 0.98 -21.97
CA PRO A 52 -1.08 2.38 -22.38
C PRO A 52 -2.41 3.09 -22.16
N ARG A 53 -2.42 4.18 -21.39
CA ARG A 53 -3.62 4.98 -21.09
C ARG A 53 -3.60 6.37 -21.71
N THR A 54 -2.42 6.97 -21.81
CA THR A 54 -2.19 8.27 -22.42
C THR A 54 -0.93 8.19 -23.26
N ASN A 55 -0.79 9.04 -24.29
CA ASN A 55 0.50 9.20 -24.94
C ASN A 55 1.47 9.84 -23.93
N TRP A 56 2.73 9.44 -23.95
CA TRP A 56 3.76 10.03 -23.09
C TRP A 56 3.82 11.56 -23.20
N TRP A 57 3.57 12.09 -24.40
CA TRP A 57 3.52 13.53 -24.68
C TRP A 57 2.39 14.27 -23.95
N ASP A 58 1.28 13.59 -23.66
CA ASP A 58 0.18 14.16 -22.88
C ASP A 58 0.62 14.45 -21.43
N GLY A 59 1.71 13.81 -20.99
CA GLY A 59 2.46 14.05 -19.73
C GLY A 59 3.00 15.47 -19.56
N PHE A 60 3.21 16.18 -20.66
CA PHE A 60 3.73 17.55 -20.70
C PHE A 60 2.64 18.58 -21.02
N ASP A 61 1.43 18.14 -21.36
CA ASP A 61 0.28 19.02 -21.47
C ASP A 61 -0.19 19.36 -20.06
N ALA A 62 -0.18 20.65 -19.72
CA ALA A 62 -0.19 21.16 -18.34
C ALA A 62 -1.46 20.88 -17.53
N SER A 63 -2.39 20.06 -18.04
CA SER A 63 -3.59 19.65 -17.32
C SER A 63 -3.31 18.42 -16.46
N LEU A 64 -2.84 18.64 -15.23
CA LEU A 64 -2.76 17.64 -14.16
C LEU A 64 -4.05 16.80 -13.98
N ARG A 65 -5.20 17.30 -14.47
CA ARG A 65 -6.51 16.63 -14.49
C ARG A 65 -6.54 15.37 -15.37
N THR A 66 -5.96 15.40 -16.57
CA THR A 66 -5.98 14.26 -17.52
C THR A 66 -5.24 13.05 -16.94
N HIS A 67 -4.19 13.28 -16.15
CA HIS A 67 -3.48 12.22 -15.43
C HIS A 67 -4.20 11.74 -14.16
N GLN A 68 -4.97 12.60 -13.50
CA GLN A 68 -5.77 12.22 -12.33
C GLN A 68 -6.88 11.25 -12.72
N ASP A 69 -7.61 11.54 -13.80
CA ASP A 69 -8.69 10.69 -14.28
C ASP A 69 -8.15 9.32 -14.72
N ALA A 70 -7.03 9.28 -15.45
CA ALA A 70 -6.38 8.03 -15.85
C ALA A 70 -5.89 7.17 -14.65
N LEU A 71 -5.47 7.80 -13.56
CA LEU A 71 -5.10 7.11 -12.32
C LEU A 71 -6.32 6.71 -11.48
N GLY A 72 -7.40 7.49 -11.52
CA GLY A 72 -8.71 7.13 -10.95
C GLY A 72 -9.21 5.83 -11.56
N ASP A 73 -9.31 5.79 -12.89
CA ASP A 73 -9.69 4.61 -13.66
C ASP A 73 -8.80 3.39 -13.35
N LEU A 74 -7.49 3.60 -13.18
CA LEU A 74 -6.54 2.53 -12.83
C LEU A 74 -6.85 1.92 -11.46
N ASN A 75 -7.05 2.77 -10.44
CA ASN A 75 -7.24 2.33 -9.06
C ASN A 75 -8.64 1.70 -8.86
N GLU A 76 -9.67 2.22 -9.52
CA GLU A 76 -11.02 1.62 -9.51
C GLU A 76 -11.05 0.26 -10.23
N ALA A 77 -10.39 0.15 -11.39
CA ALA A 77 -10.23 -1.14 -12.06
C ALA A 77 -9.46 -2.14 -11.18
N ALA A 78 -8.38 -1.70 -10.52
CA ALA A 78 -7.60 -2.54 -9.62
C ALA A 78 -8.43 -3.02 -8.41
N LEU A 79 -9.31 -2.16 -7.88
CA LEU A 79 -10.25 -2.50 -6.81
C LEU A 79 -11.21 -3.59 -7.28
N THR A 80 -11.89 -3.37 -8.41
CA THR A 80 -12.87 -4.29 -8.99
C THR A 80 -12.27 -5.66 -9.28
N ILE A 81 -11.05 -5.70 -9.84
CA ILE A 81 -10.32 -6.95 -10.12
C ILE A 81 -10.05 -7.71 -8.81
N ALA A 82 -9.63 -7.01 -7.74
CA ALA A 82 -9.34 -7.63 -6.45
C ALA A 82 -10.60 -8.17 -5.76
N GLU A 83 -11.71 -7.43 -5.83
CA GLU A 83 -13.02 -7.88 -5.34
C GLU A 83 -13.45 -9.16 -6.07
N ARG A 84 -13.40 -9.14 -7.41
CA ARG A 84 -13.78 -10.31 -8.21
C ARG A 84 -12.91 -11.52 -7.92
N ALA A 85 -11.61 -11.33 -7.71
CA ALA A 85 -10.73 -12.43 -7.32
C ALA A 85 -11.12 -13.04 -5.97
N LEU A 86 -11.54 -12.23 -4.99
CA LEU A 86 -11.96 -12.72 -3.67
C LEU A 86 -13.35 -13.36 -3.67
N GLU A 87 -14.26 -12.95 -4.57
CA GLU A 87 -15.52 -13.65 -4.80
C GLU A 87 -15.29 -15.09 -5.29
N LEU A 88 -14.27 -15.28 -6.13
CA LEU A 88 -13.89 -16.60 -6.64
C LEU A 88 -13.13 -17.44 -5.60
N ASP A 89 -12.21 -16.83 -4.85
CA ASP A 89 -11.48 -17.49 -3.77
C ASP A 89 -11.08 -16.52 -2.65
N ALA A 90 -11.84 -16.57 -1.54
CA ALA A 90 -11.60 -15.74 -0.38
C ALA A 90 -10.25 -16.03 0.34
N ARG A 91 -9.57 -17.15 0.02
CA ARG A 91 -8.27 -17.51 0.58
C ARG A 91 -7.11 -16.82 -0.14
N ASN A 92 -7.36 -16.17 -1.29
CA ASN A 92 -6.34 -15.51 -2.09
C ASN A 92 -5.75 -14.30 -1.36
N GLN A 93 -4.54 -14.48 -0.81
CA GLN A 93 -3.83 -13.41 -0.09
C GLN A 93 -3.50 -12.23 -1.00
N LEU A 94 -3.12 -12.49 -2.26
CA LEU A 94 -2.72 -11.46 -3.21
C LEU A 94 -3.86 -10.49 -3.44
N ALA A 95 -5.04 -11.04 -3.75
CA ALA A 95 -6.25 -10.27 -3.96
C ALA A 95 -6.65 -9.48 -2.70
N ARG A 96 -6.53 -10.08 -1.51
CA ARG A 96 -6.85 -9.39 -0.26
C ARG A 96 -5.89 -8.23 0.04
N SER A 97 -4.59 -8.42 -0.20
CA SER A 97 -3.58 -7.36 -0.09
C SER A 97 -3.87 -6.21 -1.07
N GLN A 98 -4.23 -6.54 -2.31
CA GLN A 98 -4.59 -5.56 -3.33
C GLN A 98 -5.87 -4.80 -2.97
N LEU A 99 -6.94 -5.49 -2.55
CA LEU A 99 -8.19 -4.88 -2.11
C LEU A 99 -7.93 -3.90 -0.96
N ALA A 100 -7.27 -4.36 0.10
CA ALA A 100 -6.90 -3.53 1.24
C ALA A 100 -6.10 -2.28 0.82
N ARG A 101 -5.10 -2.45 -0.07
CA ARG A 101 -4.32 -1.34 -0.59
C ARG A 101 -5.19 -0.35 -1.37
N GLN A 102 -6.04 -0.82 -2.27
CA GLN A 102 -6.83 0.06 -3.12
C GLN A 102 -7.88 0.84 -2.32
N LEU A 103 -8.49 0.22 -1.31
CA LEU A 103 -9.39 0.90 -0.38
C LEU A 103 -8.67 2.02 0.39
N VAL A 104 -7.39 1.84 0.74
CA VAL A 104 -6.56 2.90 1.36
C VAL A 104 -6.22 4.01 0.37
N ILE A 105 -5.89 3.67 -0.88
CA ILE A 105 -5.55 4.63 -1.93
C ILE A 105 -6.77 5.52 -2.23
N LEU A 106 -7.90 4.91 -2.61
CA LEU A 106 -9.14 5.59 -2.97
C LEU A 106 -9.75 6.31 -1.77
N GLY A 107 -9.80 5.63 -0.63
CA GLY A 107 -10.11 6.24 0.65
C GLY A 107 -11.56 6.69 0.88
N ALA A 108 -12.46 6.38 -0.05
CA ALA A 108 -13.90 6.54 0.14
C ALA A 108 -14.43 5.61 1.25
N GLU A 109 -13.83 4.44 1.42
CA GLU A 109 -14.31 3.38 2.32
C GLU A 109 -13.30 3.05 3.46
N GLY A 110 -12.92 4.06 4.24
CA GLY A 110 -11.88 3.90 5.28
C GLY A 110 -12.13 2.80 6.32
N ALA A 111 -13.39 2.58 6.72
CA ALA A 111 -13.76 1.51 7.65
C ALA A 111 -13.56 0.11 7.04
N ARG A 112 -13.93 -0.05 5.76
CA ARG A 112 -13.72 -1.28 4.99
C ARG A 112 -12.23 -1.55 4.80
N ALA A 113 -11.45 -0.52 4.46
CA ALA A 113 -9.99 -0.60 4.34
C ALA A 113 -9.36 -1.19 5.62
N ARG A 114 -9.76 -0.66 6.79
CA ARG A 114 -9.27 -1.15 8.09
C ARG A 114 -9.71 -2.59 8.36
N ALA A 115 -10.95 -2.95 8.07
CA ALA A 115 -11.46 -4.31 8.26
C ALA A 115 -10.69 -5.33 7.41
N GLU A 116 -10.40 -5.00 6.15
CA GLU A 116 -9.61 -5.87 5.27
C GLU A 116 -8.16 -6.01 5.76
N ILE A 117 -7.53 -4.94 6.25
CA ILE A 117 -6.17 -5.00 6.79
C ILE A 117 -6.12 -5.82 8.07
N LYS A 118 -7.08 -5.61 8.98
CA LYS A 118 -7.21 -6.44 10.19
C LYS A 118 -7.35 -7.91 9.84
N THR A 119 -8.18 -8.21 8.85
CA THR A 119 -8.42 -9.57 8.35
C THR A 119 -7.14 -10.16 7.76
N LEU A 120 -6.50 -9.45 6.83
CA LEU A 120 -5.23 -9.82 6.19
C LEU A 120 -4.14 -10.13 7.22
N PHE A 121 -3.90 -9.22 8.15
CA PHE A 121 -2.90 -9.37 9.22
C PHE A 121 -3.29 -10.49 10.20
N GLY A 122 -4.59 -10.66 10.46
CA GLY A 122 -5.15 -11.77 11.22
C GLY A 122 -4.80 -13.14 10.66
N GLY A 123 -4.80 -13.27 9.33
CA GLY A 123 -4.43 -14.50 8.62
C GLY A 123 -2.93 -14.63 8.31
N GLY A 124 -2.08 -13.74 8.85
CA GLY A 124 -0.62 -13.77 8.63
C GLY A 124 -0.17 -13.18 7.28
N GLY A 125 -1.08 -12.56 6.54
CA GLY A 125 -0.77 -11.90 5.27
C GLY A 125 -0.12 -10.52 5.44
N ALA A 126 0.39 -10.00 4.33
CA ALA A 126 1.07 -8.71 4.27
C ALA A 126 0.42 -7.77 3.26
N LEU A 127 0.42 -6.49 3.60
CA LEU A 127 0.05 -5.40 2.71
C LEU A 127 1.31 -4.93 1.97
N ALA A 128 1.25 -4.73 0.66
CA ALA A 128 2.45 -4.38 -0.11
C ALA A 128 2.24 -3.21 -1.08
N TRP A 129 3.28 -2.38 -1.20
CA TRP A 129 3.36 -1.27 -2.15
C TRP A 129 4.65 -1.34 -2.94
N THR A 130 4.62 -0.87 -4.18
CA THR A 130 5.85 -0.34 -4.79
C THR A 130 6.15 1.03 -4.18
N ALA A 131 7.43 1.31 -4.03
CA ALA A 131 7.88 2.46 -3.26
C ALA A 131 9.16 3.07 -3.81
N THR A 132 9.32 4.37 -3.63
CA THR A 132 10.59 5.08 -3.84
C THR A 132 11.14 5.52 -2.48
N LEU A 133 12.33 5.03 -2.12
CA LEU A 133 13.07 5.47 -0.94
C LEU A 133 14.05 6.58 -1.35
N TYR A 134 13.61 7.84 -1.28
CA TYR A 134 14.32 9.00 -1.84
C TYR A 134 15.74 9.19 -1.31
N ASP A 135 15.95 8.93 -0.01
CA ASP A 135 17.26 9.11 0.61
C ASP A 135 18.25 8.01 0.25
N VAL A 136 17.75 6.86 -0.25
CA VAL A 136 18.56 5.75 -0.77
C VAL A 136 18.88 5.99 -2.24
N ASP A 137 17.84 6.02 -3.08
CA ASP A 137 17.94 6.29 -4.50
C ASP A 137 16.59 6.74 -5.09
N ALA A 138 16.49 8.02 -5.46
CA ALA A 138 15.31 8.59 -6.09
C ALA A 138 14.98 8.02 -7.48
N LYS A 139 15.89 7.25 -8.09
CA LYS A 139 15.69 6.58 -9.39
C LYS A 139 15.53 5.07 -9.27
N ALA A 140 15.30 4.53 -8.07
CA ALA A 140 15.07 3.11 -7.85
C ALA A 140 13.71 2.88 -7.22
N PHE A 141 13.05 1.80 -7.65
CA PHE A 141 11.86 1.29 -6.98
C PHE A 141 12.25 0.16 -6.02
N PHE A 142 11.38 -0.04 -5.05
CA PHE A 142 11.41 -1.11 -4.07
C PHE A 142 10.01 -1.68 -3.96
N VAL A 143 9.88 -2.89 -3.40
CA VAL A 143 8.62 -3.39 -2.86
C VAL A 143 8.71 -3.30 -1.34
N MET A 144 7.79 -2.55 -0.73
CA MET A 144 7.66 -2.48 0.73
C MET A 144 6.46 -3.29 1.19
N GLY A 145 6.71 -4.24 2.08
CA GLY A 145 5.71 -5.04 2.75
C GLY A 145 5.46 -4.57 4.18
N PHE A 146 4.23 -4.66 4.62
CA PHE A 146 3.77 -4.34 5.97
C PHE A 146 2.94 -5.52 6.47
N ASP A 147 3.36 -6.14 7.57
CA ASP A 147 2.62 -7.21 8.23
C ASP A 147 2.60 -6.97 9.75
N ARG A 148 2.16 -7.95 10.54
CA ARG A 148 2.15 -7.82 12.00
C ARG A 148 3.54 -7.73 12.63
N ALA A 149 4.56 -8.26 11.98
CA ALA A 149 5.92 -8.27 12.52
C ALA A 149 6.62 -6.92 12.28
N GLY A 150 6.42 -6.32 11.11
CA GLY A 150 7.10 -5.08 10.79
C GLY A 150 6.97 -4.62 9.34
N ILE A 151 7.97 -3.83 8.97
CA ILE A 151 8.21 -3.32 7.62
C ILE A 151 9.29 -4.19 6.97
N LYS A 152 9.04 -4.65 5.76
CA LYS A 152 10.00 -5.38 4.92
C LYS A 152 10.27 -4.58 3.67
N VAL A 153 11.53 -4.52 3.24
CA VAL A 153 11.96 -3.84 2.02
C VAL A 153 12.64 -4.86 1.11
N PHE A 154 12.17 -4.95 -0.12
CA PHE A 154 12.73 -5.77 -1.18
C PHE A 154 13.18 -4.87 -2.32
N ARG A 155 14.31 -5.18 -2.93
CA ARG A 155 14.72 -4.52 -4.17
C ARG A 155 13.75 -4.89 -5.30
N PHE A 156 13.43 -3.94 -6.17
CA PHE A 156 12.53 -4.22 -7.29
C PHE A 156 13.11 -5.29 -8.23
N GLY A 157 14.42 -5.23 -8.50
CA GLY A 157 15.15 -6.22 -9.28
C GLY A 157 15.25 -7.60 -8.65
N GLU A 158 14.98 -7.75 -7.35
CA GLU A 158 14.84 -9.07 -6.73
C GLU A 158 13.53 -9.75 -7.18
N ALA A 159 12.46 -8.97 -7.30
CA ALA A 159 11.14 -9.47 -7.68
C ALA A 159 10.94 -9.51 -9.22
N ALA A 160 11.64 -8.67 -9.96
CA ALA A 160 11.70 -8.66 -11.42
C ALA A 160 13.14 -8.48 -11.91
N PRO A 161 13.94 -9.54 -12.06
CA PRO A 161 15.35 -9.45 -12.45
C PRO A 161 15.62 -8.75 -13.79
N ASP A 162 14.73 -8.93 -14.76
CA ASP A 162 14.92 -8.48 -16.16
C ASP A 162 14.15 -7.20 -16.51
N PHE A 163 13.87 -6.36 -15.52
CA PHE A 163 13.14 -5.11 -15.75
C PHE A 163 13.95 -4.10 -16.57
N THR A 164 13.25 -3.34 -17.42
CA THR A 164 13.81 -2.23 -18.19
C THR A 164 13.74 -0.91 -17.41
N LYS A 165 14.44 0.10 -17.91
CA LYS A 165 14.43 1.45 -17.33
C LYS A 165 14.18 2.48 -18.39
N HIS A 166 13.36 3.48 -18.07
CA HIS A 166 13.17 4.69 -18.86
C HIS A 166 13.73 5.89 -18.10
N LEU A 167 14.64 6.65 -18.71
CA LEU A 167 15.32 7.80 -18.06
C LEU A 167 15.99 7.46 -16.70
N GLY A 168 16.38 6.19 -16.54
CA GLY A 168 16.99 5.65 -15.32
C GLY A 168 16.00 5.21 -14.24
N VAL A 169 14.70 5.36 -14.45
CA VAL A 169 13.62 4.90 -13.55
C VAL A 169 13.11 3.53 -14.04
N PRO A 170 12.83 2.56 -13.15
CA PRO A 170 12.27 1.26 -13.55
C PRO A 170 10.95 1.41 -14.30
N GLU A 171 10.80 0.69 -15.41
CA GLU A 171 9.50 0.45 -16.03
C GLU A 171 8.82 -0.73 -15.34
N PHE A 172 7.49 -0.69 -15.25
CA PHE A 172 6.74 -1.84 -14.75
C PHE A 172 6.76 -2.95 -15.82
N PRO A 173 7.27 -4.15 -15.49
CA PRO A 173 7.28 -5.28 -16.41
C PRO A 173 5.86 -5.83 -16.62
N GLY A 174 5.65 -6.61 -17.67
CA GLY A 174 4.36 -7.21 -17.99
C GLY A 174 3.99 -8.40 -17.08
N PRO A 175 2.91 -9.13 -17.42
CA PRO A 175 2.42 -10.29 -16.68
C PRO A 175 3.45 -11.42 -16.50
N GLU A 176 4.45 -11.49 -17.38
CA GLU A 176 5.56 -12.45 -17.33
C GLU A 176 6.40 -12.33 -16.06
N ALA A 177 6.49 -11.13 -15.46
CA ALA A 177 7.23 -10.89 -14.22
C ALA A 177 6.43 -11.31 -12.97
N LYS A 178 6.04 -12.59 -12.90
CA LYS A 178 5.20 -13.16 -11.83
C LYS A 178 5.75 -12.89 -10.43
N GLY A 179 7.07 -12.86 -10.25
CA GLY A 179 7.72 -12.56 -8.98
C GLY A 179 7.30 -11.19 -8.43
N LEU A 180 7.30 -10.15 -9.27
CA LEU A 180 6.89 -8.80 -8.89
C LEU A 180 5.40 -8.73 -8.56
N TRP A 181 4.54 -9.29 -9.40
CA TRP A 181 3.08 -9.23 -9.18
C TRP A 181 2.66 -9.98 -7.92
N ARG A 182 3.34 -11.09 -7.60
CA ARG A 182 3.20 -11.79 -6.32
C ARG A 182 3.71 -10.95 -5.15
N ALA A 183 4.91 -10.38 -5.25
CA ALA A 183 5.49 -9.54 -4.21
C ALA A 183 4.61 -8.31 -3.91
N TRP A 184 4.09 -7.66 -4.95
CA TRP A 184 3.20 -6.51 -4.83
C TRP A 184 1.80 -6.90 -4.34
N GLY A 185 1.42 -8.18 -4.41
CA GLY A 185 0.29 -8.77 -3.68
C GLY A 185 0.62 -9.21 -2.25
N GLY A 186 1.80 -8.88 -1.71
CA GLY A 186 2.19 -9.26 -0.34
C GLY A 186 2.68 -10.71 -0.20
N CYS A 187 3.08 -11.34 -1.30
CA CYS A 187 3.58 -12.71 -1.31
C CYS A 187 5.07 -12.72 -1.69
N PHE A 188 5.93 -12.74 -0.68
CA PHE A 188 7.38 -12.54 -0.83
C PHE A 188 8.21 -13.84 -0.89
N GLY A 189 7.57 -15.01 -1.04
CA GLY A 189 8.25 -16.30 -1.00
C GLY A 189 9.41 -16.38 -1.99
N GLY A 190 10.61 -16.70 -1.49
CA GLY A 190 11.83 -16.81 -2.29
C GLY A 190 12.60 -15.51 -2.53
N LEU A 191 12.06 -14.35 -2.14
CA LEU A 191 12.73 -13.06 -2.31
C LEU A 191 13.67 -12.77 -1.14
N ARG A 192 14.88 -12.27 -1.42
CA ARG A 192 15.78 -11.79 -0.40
C ARG A 192 15.34 -10.43 0.13
N GLU A 193 15.09 -10.35 1.44
CA GLU A 193 14.87 -9.08 2.14
C GLU A 193 16.14 -8.23 2.09
N GLU A 194 15.99 -6.96 1.68
CA GLU A 194 17.06 -5.96 1.75
C GLU A 194 17.11 -5.32 3.13
N ALA A 195 15.95 -5.12 3.76
CA ALA A 195 15.84 -4.70 5.14
C ALA A 195 14.53 -5.20 5.77
N ALA A 196 14.58 -5.46 7.07
CA ALA A 196 13.43 -5.72 7.92
C ALA A 196 13.50 -4.83 9.15
N VAL A 197 12.39 -4.16 9.48
CA VAL A 197 12.27 -3.29 10.64
C VAL A 197 11.06 -3.72 11.47
N PRO A 198 11.25 -4.31 12.65
CA PRO A 198 10.12 -4.69 13.49
C PRO A 198 9.38 -3.44 13.97
N TRP A 199 8.06 -3.53 14.17
CA TRP A 199 7.28 -2.38 14.65
C TRP A 199 7.79 -1.83 15.98
N SER A 200 8.36 -2.68 16.84
CA SER A 200 9.01 -2.28 18.10
C SER A 200 10.15 -1.27 17.91
N ASP A 201 10.82 -1.29 16.76
CA ASP A 201 11.91 -0.37 16.43
C ASP A 201 11.41 0.88 15.68
N VAL A 202 10.14 0.95 15.29
CA VAL A 202 9.50 2.16 14.74
C VAL A 202 9.03 3.03 15.90
N ARG A 203 9.48 4.29 15.93
CA ARG A 203 9.14 5.26 16.99
C ARG A 203 8.17 6.35 16.54
N GLU A 204 8.15 6.67 15.25
CA GLU A 204 7.30 7.73 14.69
C GLU A 204 6.96 7.41 13.23
N ILE A 205 5.72 7.72 12.83
CA ILE A 205 5.31 7.75 11.43
C ILE A 205 4.73 9.13 11.10
N ALA A 206 5.52 9.94 10.40
CA ALA A 206 5.11 11.27 9.97
C ALA A 206 4.64 11.27 8.52
N ALA A 207 3.66 12.13 8.21
CA ALA A 207 3.19 12.36 6.85
C ALA A 207 3.63 13.74 6.37
N GLY A 208 4.38 13.78 5.26
CA GLY A 208 4.68 14.97 4.49
C GLY A 208 3.68 15.19 3.36
N ASN A 209 4.01 16.07 2.41
CA ASN A 209 3.11 16.35 1.28
C ASN A 209 3.03 15.17 0.30
N PHE A 210 4.17 14.57 -0.04
CA PHE A 210 4.26 13.46 -1.01
C PHE A 210 4.90 12.18 -0.45
N VAL A 211 5.37 12.21 0.80
CA VAL A 211 6.15 11.13 1.40
C VAL A 211 5.70 10.82 2.82
N LEU A 212 5.89 9.57 3.23
CA LEU A 212 5.88 9.13 4.61
C LEU A 212 7.31 9.08 5.15
N TYR A 213 7.43 9.34 6.44
CA TYR A 213 8.66 9.16 7.19
C TYR A 213 8.43 8.09 8.24
N PHE A 214 9.09 6.94 8.09
CA PHE A 214 9.15 5.92 9.13
C PHE A 214 10.44 6.13 9.91
N LYS A 215 10.36 6.60 11.15
CA LYS A 215 11.56 6.87 11.97
C LYS A 215 11.83 5.72 12.90
N PHE A 216 13.09 5.34 12.99
CA PHE A 216 13.54 4.16 13.71
C PHE A 216 14.32 4.52 14.98
N THR A 217 14.38 3.58 15.92
CA THR A 217 15.24 3.62 17.10
C THR A 217 16.69 3.28 16.75
N LYS A 218 16.89 2.39 15.77
CA LYS A 218 18.19 1.92 15.28
C LYS A 218 18.36 2.24 13.79
N PRO A 219 19.59 2.52 13.33
CA PRO A 219 19.85 2.69 11.90
C PRO A 219 19.61 1.40 11.12
N VAL A 220 19.12 1.52 9.89
CA VAL A 220 18.84 0.43 8.96
C VAL A 220 19.61 0.70 7.67
N THR A 221 20.22 -0.34 7.10
CA THR A 221 20.99 -0.22 5.85
C THR A 221 20.19 -0.78 4.69
N VAL A 222 20.12 -0.04 3.59
CA VAL A 222 19.39 -0.42 2.38
C VAL A 222 20.26 -0.16 1.15
N THR A 223 20.23 -1.08 0.20
CA THR A 223 20.89 -1.00 -1.10
C THR A 223 19.86 -1.04 -2.22
N SER A 224 19.96 -0.11 -3.17
CA SER A 224 19.13 -0.09 -4.39
C SER A 224 19.67 -1.02 -5.48
N ASP A 225 18.87 -1.29 -6.50
CA ASP A 225 19.32 -2.01 -7.71
C ASP A 225 20.40 -1.27 -8.51
N ASN A 226 20.52 0.05 -8.31
CA ASN A 226 21.62 0.84 -8.86
C ASN A 226 22.89 0.78 -7.99
N ARG A 227 22.94 -0.12 -7.01
CA ARG A 227 24.06 -0.33 -6.07
C ARG A 227 24.35 0.86 -5.14
N LYS A 228 23.44 1.84 -5.04
CA LYS A 228 23.54 2.89 -4.00
C LYS A 228 23.16 2.31 -2.66
N LYS A 229 24.03 2.47 -1.66
CA LYS A 229 23.87 1.96 -0.30
C LYS A 229 23.81 3.11 0.70
N LYS A 230 22.86 3.06 1.63
CA LYS A 230 22.70 4.06 2.70
C LYS A 230 22.33 3.40 4.01
N THR A 231 22.82 3.96 5.11
CA THR A 231 22.43 3.61 6.48
C THR A 231 21.67 4.78 7.07
N LEU A 232 20.39 4.57 7.38
CA LEU A 232 19.43 5.62 7.70
C LEU A 232 18.75 5.36 9.04
N LYS A 233 18.43 6.42 9.80
CA LYS A 233 17.56 6.33 10.99
C LYS A 233 16.09 6.57 10.67
N GLU A 234 15.76 6.78 9.40
CA GLU A 234 14.41 6.92 8.91
C GLU A 234 14.31 6.51 7.45
N PHE A 235 13.14 6.05 7.02
CA PHE A 235 12.80 5.94 5.61
C PHE A 235 11.90 7.10 5.22
N LYS A 236 12.41 7.99 4.35
CA LYS A 236 11.61 8.92 3.56
C LYS A 236 11.14 8.23 2.29
N VAL A 237 9.84 7.91 2.23
CA VAL A 237 9.29 7.03 1.21
C VAL A 237 8.06 7.62 0.53
N ALA A 238 7.98 7.53 -0.79
CA ALA A 238 6.71 7.61 -1.52
C ALA A 238 6.19 6.20 -1.78
N LEU A 239 5.01 5.87 -1.21
CA LEU A 239 4.29 4.65 -1.54
C LEU A 239 3.39 4.94 -2.75
N HIS A 240 3.68 4.28 -3.88
CA HIS A 240 3.01 4.60 -5.15
C HIS A 240 1.52 4.23 -5.09
N GLY A 241 0.66 5.15 -5.52
CA GLY A 241 -0.80 5.01 -5.42
C GLY A 241 -1.47 6.24 -6.00
N ALA A 242 -2.17 7.02 -5.18
CA ALA A 242 -2.79 8.26 -5.62
C ALA A 242 -1.74 9.37 -5.83
N MET A 243 -1.69 9.93 -7.04
CA MET A 243 -1.09 11.26 -7.27
C MET A 243 -2.14 12.29 -6.83
N GLY A 244 -1.78 13.15 -5.88
CA GLY A 244 -2.68 14.20 -5.43
C GLY A 244 -2.89 15.30 -6.48
N THR A 245 -3.87 16.17 -6.24
CA THR A 245 -4.03 17.39 -7.03
C THR A 245 -3.16 18.51 -6.45
N VAL A 246 -2.51 19.29 -7.31
CA VAL A 246 -1.81 20.51 -6.89
C VAL A 246 -2.77 21.66 -7.16
N GLU A 247 -3.30 22.28 -6.11
CA GLU A 247 -3.96 23.58 -6.25
C GLU A 247 -2.87 24.65 -6.23
N PHE A 248 -2.68 25.35 -7.35
CA PHE A 248 -1.90 26.57 -7.35
C PHE A 248 -2.73 27.68 -6.73
N ARG A 249 -2.34 28.10 -5.53
CA ARG A 249 -2.94 29.27 -4.89
C ARG A 249 -2.06 30.46 -5.17
N GLN A 250 -2.68 31.53 -5.66
CA GLN A 250 -2.04 32.82 -5.69
C GLN A 250 -1.95 33.29 -4.24
N THR A 251 -0.72 33.46 -3.74
CA THR A 251 -0.49 34.11 -2.46
C THR A 251 -0.90 35.57 -2.64
N PRO A 252 -1.93 36.10 -1.95
CA PRO A 252 -2.26 37.51 -2.07
C PRO A 252 -1.20 38.28 -1.28
N ASP A 253 -0.19 38.80 -1.96
CA ASP A 253 0.62 39.85 -1.36
C ASP A 253 -0.20 41.14 -1.33
N SER A 254 -0.16 41.76 -0.16
CA SER A 254 -0.71 43.06 0.16
C SER A 254 -0.24 44.15 -0.82
N GLY A 255 -1.19 44.87 -1.41
CA GLY A 255 -0.92 46.18 -2.02
C GLY A 255 -1.24 46.26 -3.50
N GLU A 256 -2.09 47.23 -3.82
CA GLU A 256 -2.45 47.78 -5.13
C GLU A 256 -1.31 47.74 -6.17
N ASP A 257 -1.52 47.09 -7.33
CA ASP A 257 -1.39 47.73 -8.66
C ASP A 257 -1.71 46.75 -9.82
N ASP A 258 -2.61 47.18 -10.70
CA ASP A 258 -2.98 46.52 -11.96
C ASP A 258 -1.90 46.70 -13.03
N ARG A 259 -0.90 45.80 -13.13
CA ARG A 259 -0.05 45.74 -14.33
C ARG A 259 0.29 44.31 -14.75
N TRP A 260 -0.20 43.98 -15.94
CA TRP A 260 0.24 42.86 -16.78
C TRP A 260 1.71 43.04 -17.16
N PHE A 261 2.65 42.34 -16.51
CA PHE A 261 3.92 41.86 -17.07
C PHE A 261 4.55 40.83 -16.11
N GLU A 262 5.53 40.11 -16.63
CA GLU A 262 6.10 38.84 -16.20
C GLU A 262 6.84 38.88 -14.82
N ASP A 263 6.87 37.71 -14.17
CA ASP A 263 8.00 37.21 -13.36
C ASP A 263 8.19 37.55 -11.86
N THR A 264 7.13 37.77 -11.05
CA THR A 264 7.28 37.74 -9.57
C THR A 264 6.11 37.14 -8.76
N ARG A 265 5.12 36.50 -9.40
CA ARG A 265 4.04 35.84 -8.65
C ARG A 265 4.54 34.53 -8.04
N THR A 266 4.74 34.50 -6.73
CA THR A 266 4.93 33.23 -6.00
C THR A 266 3.61 32.49 -5.93
N PHE A 267 3.38 31.62 -6.92
CA PHE A 267 2.38 30.58 -6.82
C PHE A 267 2.83 29.59 -5.76
N SER A 268 2.07 29.46 -4.67
CA SER A 268 2.27 28.36 -3.73
C SER A 268 1.38 27.20 -4.16
N GLY A 269 2.00 26.11 -4.61
CA GLY A 269 1.32 24.85 -4.83
C GLY A 269 0.90 24.26 -3.48
N VAL A 270 -0.39 24.33 -3.16
CA VAL A 270 -0.96 23.59 -2.02
C VAL A 270 -1.50 22.28 -2.57
N GLY A 271 -0.75 21.19 -2.34
CA GLY A 271 -1.22 19.85 -2.68
C GLY A 271 -2.48 19.49 -1.87
N ILE A 272 -3.64 19.44 -2.53
CA ILE A 272 -4.84 18.82 -1.99
C ILE A 272 -4.86 17.39 -2.53
N GLY A 273 -4.66 16.40 -1.66
CA GLY A 273 -4.78 14.99 -2.07
C GLY A 273 -3.58 14.08 -1.82
N PRO A 274 -2.29 14.49 -1.95
CA PRO A 274 -1.20 13.53 -1.71
C PRO A 274 -0.90 13.41 -0.21
N SER A 275 -1.09 14.50 0.52
CA SER A 275 -0.81 14.59 1.95
C SER A 275 -1.89 13.90 2.80
N THR A 276 -3.17 14.00 2.42
CA THR A 276 -4.28 13.23 3.00
C THR A 276 -4.15 11.74 2.71
N TYR A 277 -3.67 11.37 1.52
CA TYR A 277 -3.35 9.97 1.19
C TYR A 277 -2.25 9.42 2.11
N GLN A 278 -1.15 10.14 2.32
CA GLN A 278 -0.12 9.73 3.28
C GLN A 278 -0.67 9.63 4.71
N ASP A 279 -1.47 10.60 5.17
CA ASP A 279 -2.07 10.58 6.51
C ASP A 279 -3.00 9.36 6.71
N ARG A 280 -3.77 9.01 5.67
CA ARG A 280 -4.65 7.83 5.66
C ARG A 280 -3.84 6.54 5.78
N ILE A 281 -2.79 6.36 4.98
CA ILE A 281 -1.93 5.18 5.07
C ILE A 281 -1.40 4.99 6.49
N ARG A 282 -0.78 6.02 7.08
CA ARG A 282 -0.17 5.86 8.41
C ARG A 282 -1.20 5.55 9.49
N ARG A 283 -2.40 6.17 9.44
CA ARG A 283 -3.45 5.93 10.44
C ARG A 283 -3.97 4.51 10.37
N VAL A 284 -4.20 4.01 9.16
CA VAL A 284 -4.74 2.66 8.97
C VAL A 284 -3.70 1.60 9.37
N LEU A 285 -2.42 1.79 9.03
CA LEU A 285 -1.36 0.89 9.46
C LEU A 285 -1.22 0.86 11.00
N VAL A 286 -1.07 2.03 11.63
CA VAL A 286 -0.80 2.13 13.08
C VAL A 286 -1.94 1.56 13.92
N ALA A 287 -3.18 1.74 13.47
CA ALA A 287 -4.36 1.21 14.15
C ALA A 287 -4.33 -0.32 14.33
N GLU A 288 -3.59 -1.05 13.49
CA GLU A 288 -3.51 -2.51 13.54
C GLU A 288 -2.18 -3.03 14.10
N VAL A 289 -1.10 -2.25 14.02
CA VAL A 289 0.25 -2.71 14.44
C VAL A 289 0.73 -2.12 15.76
N ASP A 290 0.09 -1.05 16.24
CA ASP A 290 0.39 -0.41 17.52
C ASP A 290 -0.90 0.08 18.21
N PRO A 291 -1.79 -0.84 18.62
CA PRO A 291 -3.05 -0.48 19.28
C PRO A 291 -2.83 0.20 20.63
N THR A 292 -1.65 0.05 21.24
CA THR A 292 -1.27 0.69 22.51
C THR A 292 -0.79 2.13 22.38
N GLY A 293 -0.57 2.63 21.15
CA GLY A 293 -0.21 4.03 20.90
C GLY A 293 1.22 4.43 21.28
N ARG A 294 2.19 3.53 21.14
CA ARG A 294 3.61 3.80 21.36
C ARG A 294 4.25 4.61 20.21
N ILE A 295 3.82 4.38 18.98
CA ILE A 295 4.32 5.02 17.76
C ILE A 295 3.71 6.41 17.66
N ALA A 296 4.57 7.44 17.65
CA ALA A 296 4.12 8.82 17.53
C ALA A 296 3.54 9.10 16.13
N LEU A 297 2.37 9.74 16.09
CA LEU A 297 1.74 10.26 14.87
C LEU A 297 1.65 11.79 14.95
N PRO A 298 2.76 12.51 14.68
CA PRO A 298 2.75 13.97 14.76
C PRO A 298 1.70 14.56 13.82
N LYS A 299 1.19 15.75 14.14
CA LYS A 299 0.28 16.48 13.26
C LYS A 299 0.92 16.61 11.88
N GLN A 300 0.14 16.29 10.87
CA GLN A 300 0.56 16.41 9.48
C GLN A 300 0.98 17.86 9.23
N LYS A 301 2.21 18.05 8.75
CA LYS A 301 2.70 19.39 8.36
C LYS A 301 2.38 19.58 6.88
N ARG A 302 1.63 20.64 6.55
CA ARG A 302 1.54 21.12 5.17
C ARG A 302 2.89 21.76 4.84
N GLY A 303 3.76 21.01 4.15
CA GLY A 303 5.01 21.55 3.62
C GLY A 303 4.77 22.12 2.22
N ALA A 304 5.60 23.10 1.82
CA ALA A 304 5.71 23.46 0.41
C ALA A 304 6.06 22.18 -0.37
N GLY A 305 5.24 21.85 -1.37
CA GLY A 305 5.65 20.90 -2.40
C GLY A 305 6.88 21.47 -3.12
N TRP A 306 7.73 20.58 -3.61
CA TRP A 306 8.80 20.98 -4.53
C TRP A 306 8.21 21.67 -5.77
#